data_AF-A0A9N9IJQ3-F1
#
_entry.id   AF-A0A9N9IJQ3-F1
#
_cell.length_a   1.000
_cell.length_b   1.000
_cell.length_c   1.000
_cell.angle_alpha   90.00
_cell.angle_beta   90.00
_cell.angle_gamma   90.00
#
_symmetry.space_group_name_H-M   'P 1'
#
loop_
_entity.id
_entity.type
_entity.pdbx_description
1 polymer ?
#
loop_
_entity_poly.entity_id
_entity_poly.type
_entity_poly.pdbx_seq_one_letter_code
_entity_poly.pdbx_strand_id
1 'polypeptide(L)'
;IESPEKVQKILLWALDSMTSTRAGESDSGAMIFRLVFAKYVVGLRYELNVELESNNLSDDSNIPSVAFTRKLLALLNRQINVASDNLLLASQKHPMHGTLISLQYIFRELDYNSESVKANWNEWRETHDRAIELINKVCEVVLEVLSNPSPEGNVPASFQEMDEFINELVVNSGGVGNDESEGPNHQVILSFCWRAVKEASTLLAVVLSRAPASPEIGNKKGMLDLQGIRNGGSLFRKLLTSIRHRGAFSAVYPGYVSLCSRLLNSRQEQFVELPKIWLEENIDSIMGNSISITRRSAGLPLCILAIVSSEPSNCKVLLSWTMKKLIEIGLEAPVDVDQTIDLPQVHAFNILRTIFMDATLGKDVLSYVSDGFVLAIKGFSSSSWAVRNCSVMLFSTLLQRTFGTKKTKDEHHSINKLTGREFFSRFPQLHPFLLEELGVAVDQLINPIADNLEVHPGLYPILTLLSRFHPSLVEGKNSVLNMSPFVSLVLSCSSSPIYR
;
A
#
# COMPACT_ATOMS: atom_id res chain seq x y z
N ILE A 1 4.48 22.45 -36.09
CA ILE A 1 5.08 23.78 -35.85
C ILE A 1 6.52 23.67 -36.29
N GLU A 2 6.96 24.55 -37.19
CA GLU A 2 8.24 24.38 -37.90
C GLU A 2 9.35 25.31 -37.38
N SER A 3 9.05 26.25 -36.47
CA SER A 3 10.04 27.19 -35.93
C SER A 3 10.28 26.94 -34.42
N PRO A 4 11.55 26.88 -33.97
CA PRO A 4 11.89 26.76 -32.55
C PRO A 4 11.25 27.85 -31.67
N GLU A 5 11.15 29.09 -32.17
CA GLU A 5 10.60 30.22 -31.43
C GLU A 5 9.10 30.05 -31.15
N LYS A 6 8.35 29.48 -32.10
CA LYS A 6 6.93 29.18 -31.89
C LYS A 6 6.74 28.06 -30.87
N VAL A 7 7.62 27.05 -30.88
CA VAL A 7 7.60 25.98 -29.88
C VAL A 7 7.98 26.52 -28.50
N GLN A 8 8.97 27.40 -28.41
CA GLN A 8 9.37 28.08 -27.18
C GLN A 8 8.21 28.86 -26.56
N LYS A 9 7.41 29.59 -27.36
CA LYS A 9 6.20 30.29 -26.86
C LYS A 9 5.17 29.35 -26.26
N ILE A 10 4.95 28.18 -26.87
CA ILE A 10 4.04 27.16 -26.34
C ILE A 10 4.59 26.56 -25.05
N LEU A 11 5.90 26.30 -25.00
CA LEU A 11 6.55 25.78 -23.80
C LEU A 11 6.41 26.74 -22.62
N LEU A 12 6.55 28.05 -22.85
CA LEU A 12 6.34 29.07 -21.81
C LEU A 12 4.89 29.14 -21.34
N TRP A 13 3.92 29.05 -22.25
CA TRP A 13 2.51 28.95 -21.84
C TRP A 13 2.22 27.67 -21.03
N ALA A 14 2.84 26.55 -21.43
CA ALA A 14 2.72 25.30 -20.71
C ALA A 14 3.41 25.37 -19.33
N LEU A 15 4.47 26.18 -19.16
CA LEU A 15 5.14 26.40 -17.88
C LEU A 15 4.19 27.06 -16.88
N ASP A 16 3.45 28.09 -17.32
CA ASP A 16 2.46 28.76 -16.49
C ASP A 16 1.34 27.79 -16.05
N SER A 17 0.89 26.93 -16.98
CA SER A 17 -0.13 25.92 -16.67
C SER A 17 0.41 24.82 -15.74
N MET A 18 1.65 24.35 -15.99
CA MET A 18 2.32 23.31 -15.20
C MET A 18 2.62 23.77 -13.76
N THR A 19 2.85 25.06 -13.56
CA THR A 19 3.08 25.66 -12.24
C THR A 19 1.79 26.21 -11.60
N SER A 20 0.63 25.82 -12.11
CA SER A 20 -0.66 26.12 -11.49
C SER A 20 -0.86 25.35 -10.17
N THR A 21 -1.64 25.93 -9.26
CA THR A 21 -2.07 25.24 -8.03
C THR A 21 -3.20 24.24 -8.31
N ARG A 22 -3.89 24.40 -9.45
CA ARG A 22 -5.01 23.54 -9.88
C ARG A 22 -4.49 22.29 -10.58
N ALA A 23 -4.83 21.12 -10.03
CA ALA A 23 -4.35 19.83 -10.55
C ALA A 23 -4.60 19.64 -12.06
N GLY A 24 -5.81 19.95 -12.53
CA GLY A 24 -6.18 19.75 -13.93
C GLY A 24 -5.38 20.63 -14.90
N GLU A 25 -5.03 21.86 -14.50
CA GLU A 25 -4.19 22.76 -15.29
C GLU A 25 -2.73 22.27 -15.30
N SER A 26 -2.22 21.85 -14.14
CA SER A 26 -0.87 21.29 -14.00
C SER A 26 -0.66 20.03 -14.82
N ASP A 27 -1.63 19.12 -14.81
CA ASP A 27 -1.61 17.89 -15.62
C ASP A 27 -1.59 18.22 -17.13
N SER A 28 -2.38 19.21 -17.54
CA SER A 28 -2.44 19.67 -18.93
C SER A 28 -1.13 20.31 -19.37
N GLY A 29 -0.54 21.16 -18.53
CA GLY A 29 0.78 21.75 -18.76
C GLY A 29 1.86 20.66 -18.89
N ALA A 30 1.86 19.69 -17.98
CA ALA A 30 2.83 18.59 -18.01
C ALA A 30 2.70 17.69 -19.25
N MET A 31 1.48 17.45 -19.74
CA MET A 31 1.26 16.76 -21.01
C MET A 31 1.85 17.50 -22.21
N ILE A 32 1.84 18.84 -22.20
CA ILE A 32 2.45 19.62 -23.27
C ILE A 32 3.98 19.58 -23.16
N PHE A 33 4.54 19.63 -21.95
CA PHE A 33 5.97 19.39 -21.73
C PHE A 33 6.42 18.05 -22.31
N ARG A 34 5.65 16.99 -22.06
CA ARG A 34 5.86 15.67 -22.67
C ARG A 34 5.88 15.74 -24.21
N LEU A 35 4.84 16.32 -24.82
CA LEU A 35 4.75 16.45 -26.27
C LEU A 35 5.92 17.25 -26.86
N VAL A 36 6.31 18.33 -26.17
CA VAL A 36 7.43 19.18 -26.58
C VAL A 36 8.75 18.41 -26.51
N PHE A 37 8.97 17.70 -25.41
CA PHE A 37 10.15 16.87 -25.21
C PHE A 37 10.27 15.79 -26.29
N ALA A 38 9.25 14.94 -26.47
CA ALA A 38 9.29 13.85 -27.43
C ALA A 38 9.48 14.34 -28.87
N LYS A 39 8.67 15.32 -29.30
CA LYS A 39 8.62 15.73 -30.70
C LYS A 39 9.72 16.70 -31.08
N TYR A 40 9.91 17.76 -30.30
CA TYR A 40 10.78 18.87 -30.70
C TYR A 40 12.18 18.73 -30.12
N VAL A 41 12.30 18.36 -28.84
CA VAL A 41 13.63 18.22 -28.20
C VAL A 41 14.32 16.93 -28.64
N VAL A 42 13.65 15.78 -28.55
CA VAL A 42 14.24 14.49 -28.97
C VAL A 42 14.16 14.32 -30.49
N GLY A 43 12.96 14.50 -31.07
CA GLY A 43 12.74 14.25 -32.50
C GLY A 43 13.43 15.25 -33.44
N LEU A 44 13.37 16.55 -33.13
CA LEU A 44 13.94 17.62 -33.97
C LEU A 44 15.20 18.26 -33.40
N ARG A 45 15.68 17.82 -32.23
CA ARG A 45 16.90 18.34 -31.56
C ARG A 45 16.87 19.84 -31.29
N TYR A 46 15.69 20.39 -31.01
CA TYR A 46 15.56 21.81 -30.67
C TYR A 46 16.10 22.07 -29.27
N GLU A 47 16.95 23.09 -29.16
CA GLU A 47 17.38 23.66 -27.89
C GLU A 47 16.32 24.62 -27.39
N LEU A 48 15.57 24.19 -26.37
CA LEU A 48 14.49 24.95 -25.77
C LEU A 48 14.81 25.24 -24.30
N ASN A 49 14.38 26.41 -23.83
CA ASN A 49 14.54 26.83 -22.44
C ASN A 49 13.26 26.55 -21.66
N VAL A 50 13.38 25.84 -20.55
CA VAL A 50 12.24 25.52 -19.66
C VAL A 50 11.73 26.77 -18.94
N GLU A 51 12.53 27.82 -18.82
CA GLU A 51 12.20 29.07 -18.12
C GLU A 51 12.63 30.31 -18.92
N LEU A 52 12.05 31.47 -18.58
CA LEU A 52 12.35 32.78 -19.17
C LEU A 52 13.71 33.35 -18.73
N GLU A 53 14.08 33.15 -17.47
CA GLU A 53 15.33 33.66 -16.89
C GLU A 53 16.31 32.51 -16.72
N SER A 54 17.01 32.16 -17.79
CA SER A 54 18.19 31.31 -17.70
C SER A 54 19.31 32.09 -17.01
N ASN A 55 19.37 32.07 -15.68
CA ASN A 55 20.68 32.21 -15.04
C ASN A 55 21.54 31.09 -15.62
N ASN A 56 22.61 31.46 -16.32
CA ASN A 56 23.59 30.56 -16.91
C ASN A 56 24.11 29.59 -15.83
N LEU A 57 23.40 28.48 -15.64
CA LEU A 57 23.85 27.38 -14.82
C LEU A 57 25.04 26.78 -15.57
N SER A 58 26.18 26.68 -14.91
CA SER A 58 27.47 26.22 -15.42
C SER A 58 27.49 24.72 -15.82
N ASP A 59 26.32 24.12 -16.05
CA ASP A 59 26.09 22.69 -16.23
C ASP A 59 25.22 22.39 -17.48
N ASP A 60 25.17 23.35 -18.42
CA ASP A 60 24.42 23.22 -19.67
C ASP A 60 25.12 22.17 -20.56
N SER A 61 24.56 20.96 -20.53
CA SER A 61 24.92 19.89 -21.45
C SER A 61 24.65 20.36 -22.89
N ASN A 62 25.57 20.10 -23.82
CA ASN A 62 25.36 20.41 -25.24
C ASN A 62 24.32 19.49 -25.93
N ILE A 63 23.65 18.61 -25.17
CA ILE A 63 22.69 17.64 -25.68
C ILE A 63 21.29 18.13 -25.34
N PRO A 64 20.46 18.53 -26.32
CA PRO A 64 19.17 19.20 -26.07
C PRO A 64 18.25 18.46 -25.10
N SER A 65 18.16 17.12 -25.21
CA SER A 65 17.33 16.30 -24.32
C SER A 65 17.83 16.25 -22.88
N VAL A 66 19.15 16.19 -22.68
CA VAL A 66 19.76 16.20 -21.35
C VAL A 66 19.60 17.59 -20.75
N ALA A 67 19.95 18.65 -21.50
CA ALA A 67 19.84 20.04 -21.07
C ALA A 67 18.40 20.39 -20.66
N PHE A 68 17.42 20.02 -21.48
CA PHE A 68 16.00 20.24 -21.17
C PHE A 68 15.60 19.56 -19.85
N THR A 69 16.00 18.31 -19.66
CA THR A 69 15.71 17.55 -18.43
C THR A 69 16.39 18.17 -17.22
N ARG A 70 17.68 18.56 -17.34
CA ARG A 70 18.45 19.21 -16.27
C ARG A 70 17.85 20.58 -15.90
N LYS A 71 17.37 21.37 -16.87
CA LYS A 71 16.66 22.63 -16.62
C LYS A 71 15.37 22.41 -15.83
N LEU A 72 14.61 21.36 -16.15
CA LEU A 72 13.40 21.01 -15.39
C LEU A 72 13.71 20.52 -13.96
N LEU A 73 14.81 19.77 -13.77
CA LEU A 73 15.33 19.41 -12.45
C LEU A 73 15.81 20.65 -11.67
N ALA A 74 16.41 21.64 -12.34
CA ALA A 74 16.81 22.89 -11.71
C ALA A 74 15.58 23.70 -11.23
N LEU A 75 14.51 23.78 -12.04
CA LEU A 75 13.23 24.35 -11.63
C LEU A 75 12.69 23.64 -10.38
N LEU A 76 12.65 22.30 -10.38
CA LEU A 76 12.23 21.52 -9.22
C LEU A 76 13.07 21.85 -7.98
N ASN A 77 14.40 21.94 -8.10
CA ASN A 77 15.27 22.31 -6.98
C ASN A 77 14.97 23.71 -6.43
N ARG A 78 14.60 24.68 -7.27
CA ARG A 78 14.17 26.01 -6.78
C ARG A 78 12.84 25.92 -6.04
N GLN A 79 11.88 25.16 -6.55
CA GLN A 79 10.59 24.95 -5.88
C GLN A 79 10.77 24.26 -4.52
N ILE A 80 11.67 23.28 -4.44
CA ILE A 80 12.07 22.62 -3.18
C ILE A 80 12.64 23.65 -2.20
N ASN A 81 13.57 24.50 -2.62
CA ASN A 81 14.16 25.52 -1.74
C ASN A 81 13.10 26.45 -1.16
N VAL A 82 12.15 26.92 -1.99
CA VAL A 82 11.03 27.75 -1.49
C VAL A 82 10.15 26.96 -0.52
N ALA A 83 9.89 25.67 -0.77
CA ALA A 83 9.09 24.82 0.10
C ALA A 83 9.78 24.54 1.45
N SER A 84 11.10 24.35 1.45
CA SER A 84 11.92 24.21 2.67
C SER A 84 11.82 25.44 3.58
N ASP A 85 11.76 26.64 2.98
CA ASP A 85 11.68 27.89 3.73
C ASP A 85 10.24 28.23 4.15
N ASN A 86 9.27 28.04 3.25
CA ASN A 86 7.88 28.39 3.49
C ASN A 86 6.91 27.55 2.64
N LEU A 87 6.35 26.51 3.25
CA LEU A 87 5.38 25.62 2.62
C LEU A 87 4.11 26.33 2.12
N LEU A 88 3.63 27.37 2.82
CA LEU A 88 2.44 28.11 2.39
C LEU A 88 2.72 28.87 1.09
N LEU A 89 3.84 29.60 1.05
CA LEU A 89 4.28 30.32 -0.14
C LEU A 89 4.49 29.35 -1.31
N ALA A 90 5.13 28.22 -1.06
CA ALA A 90 5.33 27.19 -2.09
C ALA A 90 4.01 26.63 -2.60
N SER A 91 3.05 26.35 -1.71
CA SER A 91 1.74 25.83 -2.10
C SER A 91 0.92 26.78 -2.98
N GLN A 92 1.11 28.09 -2.82
CA GLN A 92 0.35 29.12 -3.53
C GLN A 92 1.03 29.59 -4.82
N LYS A 93 2.37 29.61 -4.86
CA LYS A 93 3.13 30.26 -5.96
C LYS A 93 4.18 29.37 -6.62
N HIS A 94 4.60 28.28 -5.98
CA HIS A 94 5.65 27.40 -6.47
C HIS A 94 5.29 25.91 -6.33
N PRO A 95 4.13 25.46 -6.84
CA PRO A 95 3.71 24.08 -6.72
C PRO A 95 4.66 23.12 -7.45
N MET A 96 5.05 22.02 -6.78
CA MET A 96 6.01 21.05 -7.33
C MET A 96 5.37 19.98 -8.21
N HIS A 97 4.07 19.71 -8.05
CA HIS A 97 3.41 18.53 -8.62
C HIS A 97 3.46 18.49 -10.16
N GLY A 98 3.17 19.60 -10.85
CA GLY A 98 3.26 19.63 -12.31
C GLY A 98 4.68 19.39 -12.84
N THR A 99 5.70 19.97 -12.20
CA THR A 99 7.11 19.73 -12.54
C THR A 99 7.49 18.25 -12.37
N LEU A 100 7.07 17.63 -11.27
CA LEU A 100 7.29 16.21 -11.01
C LEU A 100 6.59 15.32 -12.05
N ILE A 101 5.36 15.64 -12.44
CA ILE A 101 4.61 14.92 -13.48
C ILE A 101 5.31 15.05 -14.85
N SER A 102 5.78 16.24 -15.21
CA SER A 102 6.57 16.45 -16.43
C SER A 102 7.83 15.59 -16.45
N LEU A 103 8.57 15.54 -15.33
CA LEU A 103 9.72 14.64 -15.19
C LEU A 103 9.31 13.17 -15.32
N GLN A 104 8.18 12.76 -14.74
CA GLN A 104 7.68 11.39 -14.89
C GLN A 104 7.47 11.03 -16.35
N TYR A 105 6.87 11.92 -17.14
CA TYR A 105 6.68 11.69 -18.57
C TYR A 105 8.01 11.60 -19.32
N ILE A 106 8.94 12.52 -19.06
CA ILE A 106 10.26 12.53 -19.70
C ILE A 106 11.01 11.22 -19.44
N PHE A 107 11.17 10.83 -18.18
CA PHE A 107 11.86 9.58 -17.82
C PHE A 107 11.14 8.32 -18.35
N ARG A 108 9.81 8.38 -18.50
CA ARG A 108 9.02 7.28 -19.08
C ARG A 108 9.24 7.16 -20.59
N GLU A 109 9.47 8.25 -21.30
CA GLU A 109 9.70 8.28 -22.75
C GLU A 109 11.14 8.00 -23.17
N LEU A 110 12.09 7.99 -22.22
CA LEU A 110 13.47 7.59 -22.52
C LEU A 110 13.52 6.15 -23.05
N ASP A 111 14.05 6.02 -24.26
CA ASP A 111 14.49 4.76 -24.84
C ASP A 111 16.00 4.59 -24.61
N TYR A 112 16.35 3.78 -23.60
CA TYR A 112 17.73 3.46 -23.25
C TYR A 112 18.47 2.67 -24.34
N ASN A 113 17.76 2.12 -25.33
CA ASN A 113 18.37 1.44 -26.46
C ASN A 113 18.68 2.37 -27.64
N SER A 114 18.13 3.58 -27.64
CA SER A 114 18.38 4.58 -28.68
C SER A 114 19.85 5.01 -28.72
N GLU A 115 20.34 5.31 -29.93
CA GLU A 115 21.70 5.81 -30.13
C GLU A 115 21.95 7.11 -29.38
N SER A 116 20.95 8.01 -29.31
CA SER A 116 21.03 9.26 -28.57
C SER A 116 21.26 9.09 -27.07
N VAL A 117 20.65 8.09 -26.44
CA VAL A 117 20.87 7.83 -25.00
C VAL A 117 22.19 7.10 -24.79
N LYS A 118 22.52 6.12 -25.64
CA LYS A 118 23.79 5.37 -25.57
C LYS A 118 25.03 6.25 -25.77
N ALA A 119 24.98 7.19 -26.72
CA ALA A 119 26.08 8.12 -26.98
C ALA A 119 26.33 9.07 -25.80
N ASN A 120 25.30 9.35 -25.00
CA ASN A 120 25.32 10.34 -23.91
C ASN A 120 25.08 9.68 -22.55
N TRP A 121 25.62 8.47 -22.37
CA TRP A 121 25.28 7.61 -21.24
C TRP A 121 25.63 8.21 -19.87
N ASN A 122 26.82 8.82 -19.73
CA ASN A 122 27.24 9.44 -18.48
C ASN A 122 26.34 10.62 -18.10
N GLU A 123 25.95 11.41 -19.09
CA GLU A 123 25.19 12.64 -18.84
C GLU A 123 23.77 12.31 -18.42
N TRP A 124 23.20 11.26 -19.01
CA TRP A 124 21.95 10.67 -18.56
C TRP A 124 22.06 10.04 -17.18
N ARG A 125 23.16 9.32 -16.88
CA ARG A 125 23.37 8.76 -15.54
C ARG A 125 23.37 9.85 -14.47
N GLU A 126 24.18 10.90 -14.64
CA GLU A 126 24.21 12.04 -13.72
C GLU A 126 22.82 12.69 -13.58
N THR A 127 22.05 12.74 -14.67
CA THR A 127 20.68 13.24 -14.67
C THR A 127 19.73 12.33 -13.87
N HIS A 128 19.91 11.01 -13.89
CA HIS A 128 19.15 10.07 -13.05
C HIS A 128 19.55 10.20 -11.57
N ASP A 129 20.84 10.29 -11.27
CA ASP A 129 21.35 10.49 -9.91
C ASP A 129 20.80 11.77 -9.31
N ARG A 130 20.82 12.87 -10.09
CA ARG A 130 20.26 14.15 -9.69
C ARG A 130 18.74 14.07 -9.48
N ALA A 131 18.02 13.35 -10.33
CA ALA A 131 16.58 13.16 -10.14
C ALA A 131 16.27 12.42 -8.83
N ILE A 132 17.01 11.35 -8.51
CA ILE A 132 16.86 10.62 -7.25
C ILE A 132 17.19 11.52 -6.06
N GLU A 133 18.25 12.32 -6.13
CA GLU A 133 18.61 13.28 -5.09
C GLU A 133 17.47 14.28 -4.82
N LEU A 134 16.90 14.88 -5.87
CA LEU A 134 15.80 15.84 -5.72
C LEU A 134 14.52 15.19 -5.21
N ILE A 135 14.21 13.97 -5.64
CA ILE A 135 13.06 13.20 -5.10
C ILE A 135 13.21 12.98 -3.60
N ASN A 136 14.41 12.65 -3.12
CA ASN A 136 14.67 12.52 -1.68
C ASN A 136 14.38 13.84 -0.96
N LYS A 137 14.87 14.97 -1.50
CA LYS A 137 14.63 16.29 -0.91
C LYS A 137 13.15 16.69 -0.89
N VAL A 138 12.40 16.44 -1.98
CA VAL A 138 10.94 16.67 -1.99
C VAL A 138 10.29 15.91 -0.84
N CYS A 139 10.60 14.61 -0.73
CA CYS A 139 10.06 13.76 0.32
C CYS A 139 10.42 14.26 1.72
N GLU A 140 11.67 14.68 1.95
CA GLU A 140 12.12 15.21 3.26
C GLU A 140 11.36 16.47 3.67
N VAL A 141 11.21 17.43 2.76
CA VAL A 141 10.54 18.72 3.03
C VAL A 141 9.09 18.53 3.49
N VAL A 142 8.38 17.56 2.92
CA VAL A 142 6.94 17.36 3.16
C VAL A 142 6.64 16.29 4.22
N LEU A 143 7.65 15.49 4.62
CA LEU A 143 7.44 14.35 5.50
C LEU A 143 6.95 14.77 6.89
N GLU A 144 7.46 15.88 7.44
CA GLU A 144 7.07 16.37 8.76
C GLU A 144 5.56 16.63 8.86
N VAL A 145 5.00 17.31 7.86
CA VAL A 145 3.56 17.59 7.77
C VAL A 145 2.75 16.30 7.68
N LEU A 146 3.17 15.37 6.82
CA LEU A 146 2.43 14.14 6.54
C LEU A 146 2.56 13.07 7.64
N SER A 147 3.55 13.20 8.52
CA SER A 147 3.81 12.27 9.63
C SER A 147 3.17 12.74 10.95
N ASN A 148 2.55 13.93 10.96
CA ASN A 148 1.95 14.50 12.16
C ASN A 148 0.75 13.65 12.64
N PRO A 149 0.61 13.35 13.95
CA PRO A 149 -0.51 12.59 14.54
C PRO A 149 -1.91 13.18 14.31
N SER A 150 -2.02 14.47 13.99
CA SER A 150 -3.30 15.12 13.71
C SER A 150 -3.15 16.10 12.55
N PRO A 151 -3.00 15.61 11.30
CA PRO A 151 -2.99 16.50 10.14
C PRO A 151 -4.35 17.20 9.97
N GLU A 152 -5.43 16.56 10.46
CA GLU A 152 -6.83 16.98 10.31
C GLU A 152 -7.57 17.17 11.66
N GLY A 153 -6.89 16.99 12.81
CA GLY A 153 -7.51 16.96 14.14
C GLY A 153 -7.95 15.55 14.58
N ASN A 154 -7.92 15.27 15.89
CA ASN A 154 -8.19 13.96 16.50
C ASN A 154 -9.50 13.30 16.03
N VAL A 155 -9.41 12.14 15.36
CA VAL A 155 -10.55 11.21 15.19
C VAL A 155 -10.24 9.91 15.95
N PRO A 156 -11.08 9.47 16.91
CA PRO A 156 -10.82 8.27 17.70
C PRO A 156 -10.79 7.00 16.83
N ALA A 157 -9.89 6.06 17.16
CA ALA A 157 -9.72 4.79 16.45
C ALA A 157 -10.99 3.91 16.39
N SER A 158 -11.94 4.10 17.30
CA SER A 158 -13.24 3.40 17.30
C SER A 158 -14.20 3.86 16.18
N PHE A 159 -13.82 4.83 15.36
CA PHE A 159 -14.58 5.27 14.17
C PHE A 159 -13.97 4.78 12.85
N GLN A 160 -12.82 4.09 12.87
CA GLN A 160 -12.20 3.49 11.68
C GLN A 160 -13.02 2.33 11.09
N GLU A 161 -13.98 1.77 11.83
CA GLU A 161 -14.90 0.74 11.33
C GLU A 161 -16.10 1.32 10.56
N MET A 162 -16.39 2.61 10.70
CA MET A 162 -17.33 3.34 9.83
C MET A 162 -16.73 3.60 8.43
N ASP A 163 -15.41 3.46 8.32
CA ASP A 163 -14.60 3.80 7.15
C ASP A 163 -14.74 2.75 6.02
N GLU A 164 -15.19 1.52 6.32
CA GLU A 164 -15.57 0.55 5.27
C GLU A 164 -16.91 0.90 4.60
N PHE A 165 -17.80 1.65 5.26
CA PHE A 165 -19.10 2.03 4.70
C PHE A 165 -19.03 3.29 3.80
N ILE A 166 -18.03 4.16 3.98
CA ILE A 166 -17.81 5.37 3.14
C ILE A 166 -16.97 5.05 1.90
N ASN A 167 -16.04 4.09 1.98
CA ASN A 167 -15.23 3.66 0.84
C ASN A 167 -16.07 3.11 -0.34
N GLU A 168 -17.32 2.69 -0.11
CA GLU A 168 -18.24 2.21 -1.16
C GLU A 168 -19.19 3.29 -1.71
N LEU A 169 -19.33 4.46 -1.05
CA LEU A 169 -20.22 5.56 -1.48
C LEU A 169 -19.50 6.72 -2.19
N VAL A 170 -18.20 6.93 -1.98
CA VAL A 170 -17.43 8.04 -2.58
C VAL A 170 -16.74 7.68 -3.89
N VAL A 171 -16.60 6.39 -4.22
CA VAL A 171 -16.05 5.93 -5.51
C VAL A 171 -16.97 6.27 -6.71
N ASN A 172 -18.21 6.72 -6.46
CA ASN A 172 -19.20 7.02 -7.50
C ASN A 172 -19.85 8.43 -7.46
N SER A 173 -19.20 9.44 -6.89
CA SER A 173 -19.58 10.84 -7.16
C SER A 173 -18.45 11.54 -7.93
N GLY A 174 -18.60 11.53 -9.25
CA GLY A 174 -17.71 12.16 -10.20
C GLY A 174 -17.43 13.64 -9.90
N GLY A 175 -16.29 14.08 -10.42
CA GLY A 175 -15.67 15.37 -10.11
C GLY A 175 -16.62 16.56 -10.18
N VAL A 176 -16.52 17.37 -9.14
CA VAL A 176 -16.77 18.81 -9.22
C VAL A 176 -15.53 19.45 -8.61
N GLY A 177 -14.84 20.26 -9.42
CA GLY A 177 -13.65 20.98 -8.98
C GLY A 177 -14.01 21.94 -7.87
N ASN A 178 -13.53 21.66 -6.66
CA ASN A 178 -13.38 22.70 -5.66
C ASN A 178 -12.02 23.35 -5.87
N ASP A 179 -12.04 24.67 -6.03
CA ASP A 179 -10.85 25.51 -6.10
C ASP A 179 -10.13 25.43 -4.73
N GLU A 180 -9.22 24.46 -4.59
CA GLU A 180 -8.46 24.19 -3.35
C GLU A 180 -7.48 25.32 -2.97
N SER A 181 -7.39 26.38 -3.76
CA SER A 181 -6.62 27.58 -3.44
C SER A 181 -7.26 28.48 -2.38
N GLU A 182 -8.52 28.22 -1.97
CA GLU A 182 -9.28 29.03 -1.01
C GLU A 182 -9.61 28.30 0.31
N GLY A 183 -8.88 27.24 0.65
CA GLY A 183 -9.01 26.57 1.94
C GLY A 183 -8.24 27.29 3.08
N PRO A 184 -8.51 26.98 4.36
CA PRO A 184 -7.64 27.38 5.46
C PRO A 184 -6.18 26.98 5.17
N ASN A 185 -5.22 27.84 5.53
CA ASN A 185 -3.79 27.66 5.20
C ASN A 185 -3.25 26.24 5.45
N HIS A 186 -3.70 25.55 6.51
CA HIS A 186 -3.27 24.18 6.82
C HIS A 186 -3.75 23.15 5.78
N GLN A 187 -4.96 23.29 5.22
CA GLN A 187 -5.49 22.36 4.20
C GLN A 187 -4.75 22.54 2.87
N VAL A 188 -4.43 23.79 2.52
CA VAL A 188 -3.65 24.10 1.31
C VAL A 188 -2.24 23.48 1.41
N ILE A 189 -1.58 23.64 2.57
CA ILE A 189 -0.28 23.00 2.85
C ILE A 189 -0.39 21.47 2.80
N LEU A 190 -1.41 20.88 3.42
CA LEU A 190 -1.61 19.44 3.44
C LEU A 190 -1.82 18.86 2.02
N SER A 191 -2.68 19.49 1.21
CA SER A 191 -2.91 19.11 -0.20
C SER A 191 -1.62 19.22 -1.01
N PHE A 192 -0.86 20.30 -0.85
CA PHE A 192 0.45 20.47 -1.47
C PHE A 192 1.43 19.36 -1.10
N CYS A 193 1.60 19.06 0.19
CA CYS A 193 2.49 18.02 0.69
C CYS A 193 2.09 16.62 0.19
N TRP A 194 0.80 16.30 0.23
CA TRP A 194 0.27 15.03 -0.26
C TRP A 194 0.55 14.84 -1.76
N ARG A 195 0.24 15.85 -2.60
CA ARG A 195 0.51 15.80 -4.04
C ARG A 195 2.00 15.70 -4.32
N ALA A 196 2.84 16.44 -3.60
CA ALA A 196 4.29 16.38 -3.76
C ALA A 196 4.84 14.96 -3.52
N VAL A 197 4.44 14.28 -2.43
CA VAL A 197 4.85 12.88 -2.18
C VAL A 197 4.30 11.93 -3.24
N LYS A 198 3.03 12.07 -3.62
CA LYS A 198 2.41 11.23 -4.65
C LYS A 198 3.21 11.30 -5.96
N GLU A 199 3.52 12.50 -6.43
CA GLU A 199 4.22 12.65 -7.70
C GLU A 199 5.72 12.35 -7.60
N ALA A 200 6.36 12.61 -6.44
CA ALA A 200 7.77 12.27 -6.21
C ALA A 200 8.00 10.75 -6.11
N SER A 201 7.13 10.04 -5.38
CA SER A 201 7.19 8.58 -5.27
C SER A 201 6.85 7.89 -6.59
N THR A 202 5.95 8.45 -7.39
CA THR A 202 5.68 7.97 -8.76
C THR A 202 6.87 8.18 -9.68
N LEU A 203 7.53 9.35 -9.61
CA LEU A 203 8.77 9.61 -10.36
C LEU A 203 9.88 8.63 -9.96
N LEU A 204 10.04 8.37 -8.66
CA LEU A 204 10.99 7.38 -8.15
C LEU A 204 10.71 6.01 -8.76
N ALA A 205 9.45 5.58 -8.78
CA ALA A 205 9.05 4.31 -9.36
C ALA A 205 9.40 4.23 -10.85
N VAL A 206 9.15 5.29 -11.63
CA VAL A 206 9.51 5.36 -13.05
C VAL A 206 11.01 5.19 -13.24
N VAL A 207 11.82 5.96 -12.51
CA VAL A 207 13.29 5.91 -12.59
C VAL A 207 13.79 4.50 -12.21
N LEU A 208 13.38 4.00 -11.04
CA LEU A 208 13.84 2.72 -10.51
C LEU A 208 13.27 1.51 -11.26
N SER A 209 12.19 1.63 -12.02
CA SER A 209 11.60 0.51 -12.76
C SER A 209 12.06 0.44 -14.22
N ARG A 210 12.51 1.55 -14.81
CA ARG A 210 12.89 1.60 -16.23
C ARG A 210 14.39 1.71 -16.48
N ALA A 211 15.11 2.44 -15.63
CA ALA A 211 16.52 2.73 -15.87
C ALA A 211 17.36 1.44 -15.82
N PRO A 212 18.22 1.16 -16.82
CA PRO A 212 19.09 -0.02 -16.81
C PRO A 212 19.90 -0.10 -15.52
N ALA A 213 19.94 -1.27 -14.90
CA ALA A 213 20.61 -1.46 -13.62
C ALA A 213 21.79 -2.43 -13.74
N SER A 214 22.87 -2.12 -13.04
CA SER A 214 24.06 -2.96 -12.93
C SER A 214 24.28 -3.35 -11.46
N PRO A 215 24.61 -4.62 -11.15
CA PRO A 215 24.82 -5.05 -9.77
C PRO A 215 26.20 -4.60 -9.24
N GLU A 216 27.14 -4.33 -10.14
CA GLU A 216 28.49 -3.89 -9.81
C GLU A 216 28.50 -2.42 -9.36
N ILE A 217 28.93 -2.21 -8.11
CA ILE A 217 29.08 -0.88 -7.49
C ILE A 217 30.10 -0.06 -8.28
N GLY A 218 29.74 1.17 -8.65
CA GLY A 218 30.62 2.08 -9.39
C GLY A 218 30.87 1.70 -10.85
N ASN A 219 30.26 0.62 -11.37
CA ASN A 219 30.43 0.25 -12.77
C ASN A 219 29.69 1.24 -13.69
N LYS A 220 30.39 1.77 -14.70
CA LYS A 220 29.86 2.68 -15.72
C LYS A 220 28.81 2.07 -16.68
N LYS A 221 28.48 0.78 -16.56
CA LYS A 221 27.56 0.07 -17.46
C LYS A 221 26.05 0.27 -17.20
N GLY A 222 25.62 0.62 -15.98
CA GLY A 222 24.20 0.86 -15.64
C GLY A 222 23.79 2.34 -15.70
N MET A 223 22.50 2.67 -15.65
CA MET A 223 22.05 3.99 -15.19
C MET A 223 21.92 4.02 -13.66
N LEU A 224 21.58 2.87 -13.07
CA LEU A 224 21.51 2.66 -11.63
C LEU A 224 22.48 1.55 -11.22
N ASP A 225 23.04 1.67 -10.03
CA ASP A 225 23.75 0.57 -9.37
C ASP A 225 22.91 -0.07 -8.26
N LEU A 226 23.45 -1.13 -7.65
CA LEU A 226 22.78 -1.85 -6.57
C LEU A 226 22.47 -0.95 -5.36
N GLN A 227 23.35 0.00 -5.04
CA GLN A 227 23.18 0.90 -3.91
C GLN A 227 22.07 1.92 -4.18
N GLY A 228 21.98 2.47 -5.40
CA GLY A 228 20.90 3.35 -5.81
C GLY A 228 19.53 2.68 -5.73
N ILE A 229 19.43 1.41 -6.18
CA ILE A 229 18.21 0.61 -6.03
C ILE A 229 17.88 0.38 -4.55
N ARG A 230 18.87 0.00 -3.74
CA ARG A 230 18.71 -0.22 -2.30
C ARG A 230 18.18 1.04 -1.61
N ASN A 231 18.80 2.19 -1.87
CA ASN A 231 18.39 3.48 -1.32
C ASN A 231 16.97 3.85 -1.75
N GLY A 232 16.61 3.61 -3.01
CA GLY A 232 15.25 3.81 -3.52
C GLY A 232 14.20 2.96 -2.80
N GLY A 233 14.50 1.67 -2.57
CA GLY A 233 13.65 0.77 -1.78
C GLY A 233 13.52 1.23 -0.32
N SER A 234 14.63 1.65 0.30
CA SER A 234 14.63 2.22 1.65
C SER A 234 13.80 3.49 1.75
N LEU A 235 13.79 4.36 0.72
CA LEU A 235 12.93 5.54 0.68
C LEU A 235 11.45 5.14 0.64
N PHE A 236 11.06 4.21 -0.22
CA PHE A 236 9.67 3.70 -0.24
C PHE A 236 9.24 3.16 1.12
N ARG A 237 10.09 2.32 1.75
CA ARG A 237 9.83 1.78 3.08
C ARG A 237 9.70 2.89 4.13
N LYS A 238 10.60 3.89 4.11
CA LYS A 238 10.55 5.05 5.01
C LYS A 238 9.24 5.82 4.84
N LEU A 239 8.83 6.11 3.61
CA LEU A 239 7.59 6.83 3.32
C LEU A 239 6.35 6.06 3.81
N LEU A 240 6.23 4.77 3.47
CA LEU A 240 5.10 3.95 3.88
C LEU A 240 5.00 3.81 5.41
N THR A 241 6.13 3.73 6.12
CA THR A 241 6.15 3.53 7.59
C THR A 241 6.17 4.81 8.41
N SER A 242 6.41 5.97 7.79
CA SER A 242 6.48 7.27 8.49
C SER A 242 5.24 8.15 8.26
N ILE A 243 4.62 8.06 7.07
CA ILE A 243 3.46 8.87 6.71
C ILE A 243 2.21 8.37 7.43
N ARG A 244 1.39 9.30 7.93
CA ARG A 244 0.09 9.01 8.56
C ARG A 244 -1.11 9.40 7.73
N HIS A 245 -0.96 10.40 6.84
CA HIS A 245 -2.02 10.80 5.93
C HIS A 245 -2.37 9.64 4.98
N ARG A 246 -3.62 9.15 5.07
CA ARG A 246 -4.08 7.94 4.36
C ARG A 246 -3.88 8.02 2.85
N GLY A 247 -4.32 9.11 2.24
CA GLY A 247 -4.14 9.33 0.81
C GLY A 247 -2.67 9.37 0.39
N ALA A 248 -1.74 9.74 1.28
CA ALA A 248 -0.32 9.89 0.96
C ALA A 248 0.39 8.54 0.96
N PHE A 249 0.27 7.73 2.02
CA PHE A 249 0.93 6.43 2.02
C PHE A 249 0.30 5.47 0.99
N SER A 250 -1.02 5.55 0.75
CA SER A 250 -1.68 4.76 -0.30
C SER A 250 -1.19 5.14 -1.70
N ALA A 251 -0.82 6.40 -1.94
CA ALA A 251 -0.25 6.83 -3.21
C ALA A 251 1.20 6.36 -3.43
N VAL A 252 1.95 6.10 -2.35
CA VAL A 252 3.33 5.58 -2.41
C VAL A 252 3.36 4.09 -2.75
N TYR A 253 2.38 3.32 -2.25
CA TYR A 253 2.33 1.86 -2.36
C TYR A 253 2.51 1.30 -3.80
N PRO A 254 1.83 1.80 -4.85
CA PRO A 254 2.00 1.29 -6.21
C PRO A 254 3.44 1.42 -6.73
N GLY A 255 4.17 2.46 -6.33
CA GLY A 255 5.56 2.66 -6.71
C GLY A 255 6.48 1.58 -6.12
N TYR A 256 6.23 1.18 -4.88
CA TYR A 256 6.98 0.12 -4.23
C TYR A 256 6.68 -1.26 -4.84
N VAL A 257 5.41 -1.55 -5.17
CA VAL A 257 5.02 -2.74 -5.94
C VAL A 257 5.78 -2.82 -7.27
N SER A 258 5.83 -1.72 -8.03
CA SER A 258 6.55 -1.68 -9.31
C SER A 258 8.03 -2.03 -9.16
N LEU A 259 8.69 -1.50 -8.11
CA LEU A 259 10.08 -1.81 -7.80
C LEU A 259 10.25 -3.29 -7.43
N CYS A 260 9.49 -3.79 -6.46
CA CYS A 260 9.56 -5.19 -6.04
C CYS A 260 9.30 -6.16 -7.20
N SER A 261 8.31 -5.85 -8.05
CA SER A 261 8.00 -6.63 -9.24
C SER A 261 9.18 -6.68 -10.22
N ARG A 262 9.84 -5.54 -10.48
CA ARG A 262 11.06 -5.52 -11.32
C ARG A 262 12.17 -6.39 -10.72
N LEU A 263 12.42 -6.26 -9.42
CA LEU A 263 13.51 -6.94 -8.75
C LEU A 263 13.31 -8.46 -8.69
N LEU A 264 12.10 -8.92 -8.35
CA LEU A 264 11.77 -10.34 -8.30
C LEU A 264 11.72 -11.02 -9.68
N ASN A 265 11.51 -10.26 -10.75
CA ASN A 265 11.59 -10.75 -12.14
C ASN A 265 12.98 -10.58 -12.77
N SER A 266 13.98 -10.14 -12.00
CA SER A 266 15.35 -9.96 -12.48
C SER A 266 16.05 -11.31 -12.74
N ARG A 267 16.96 -11.33 -13.72
CA ARG A 267 17.88 -12.47 -13.94
C ARG A 267 19.12 -12.42 -13.04
N GLN A 268 19.33 -11.30 -12.35
CA GLN A 268 20.48 -11.09 -11.48
C GLN A 268 20.08 -11.36 -10.03
N GLU A 269 20.76 -12.29 -9.39
CA GLU A 269 20.47 -12.77 -8.03
C GLU A 269 20.50 -11.64 -6.99
N GLN A 270 21.47 -10.72 -7.11
CA GLN A 270 21.61 -9.60 -6.17
C GLN A 270 20.37 -8.70 -6.10
N PHE A 271 19.63 -8.58 -7.22
CA PHE A 271 18.38 -7.83 -7.26
C PHE A 271 17.22 -8.63 -6.68
N VAL A 272 17.14 -9.93 -6.99
CA VAL A 272 16.09 -10.82 -6.46
C VAL A 272 16.18 -10.96 -4.94
N GLU A 273 17.39 -10.82 -4.37
CA GLU A 273 17.64 -10.92 -2.94
C GLU A 273 17.13 -9.70 -2.14
N LEU A 274 17.16 -8.49 -2.72
CA LEU A 274 16.77 -7.27 -2.00
C LEU A 274 15.35 -7.29 -1.42
N PRO A 275 14.29 -7.67 -2.16
CA PRO A 275 12.95 -7.78 -1.59
C PRO A 275 12.86 -8.82 -0.46
N LYS A 276 13.68 -9.88 -0.50
CA LYS A 276 13.71 -10.90 0.57
C LYS A 276 14.28 -10.30 1.85
N ILE A 277 15.42 -9.61 1.75
CA ILE A 277 16.04 -8.91 2.87
C ILE A 277 15.06 -7.90 3.48
N TRP A 278 14.41 -7.08 2.65
CA TRP A 278 13.45 -6.10 3.17
C TRP A 278 12.25 -6.75 3.85
N LEU A 279 11.80 -7.90 3.35
CA LEU A 279 10.71 -8.65 3.96
C LEU A 279 11.10 -9.20 5.34
N GLU A 280 12.28 -9.81 5.44
CA GLU A 280 12.85 -10.29 6.71
C GLU A 280 13.00 -9.14 7.71
N GLU A 281 13.61 -8.02 7.30
CA GLU A 281 13.74 -6.83 8.14
C GLU A 281 12.39 -6.26 8.59
N ASN A 282 11.33 -6.37 7.78
CA ASN A 282 9.99 -5.96 8.17
C ASN A 282 9.39 -6.92 9.20
N ILE A 283 9.59 -8.22 9.06
CA ILE A 283 9.12 -9.20 10.05
C ILE A 283 9.90 -9.09 11.36
N ASP A 284 11.22 -8.92 11.31
CA ASP A 284 12.06 -8.77 12.51
C ASP A 284 11.71 -7.49 13.28
N SER A 285 11.36 -6.41 12.57
CA SER A 285 10.95 -5.17 13.21
C SER A 285 9.64 -5.28 14.02
N ILE A 286 8.77 -6.23 13.67
CA ILE A 286 7.56 -6.58 14.42
C ILE A 286 7.94 -7.30 15.71
N MET A 287 8.85 -8.27 15.63
CA MET A 287 9.28 -9.07 16.79
C MET A 287 10.07 -8.24 17.82
N GLY A 288 10.84 -7.25 17.35
CA GLY A 288 11.63 -6.38 18.23
C GLY A 288 10.83 -5.25 18.92
N ASN A 289 9.49 -5.22 18.81
CA ASN A 289 8.63 -4.12 19.29
C ASN A 289 9.10 -2.71 18.88
N SER A 290 9.82 -2.63 17.74
CA SER A 290 10.43 -1.39 17.26
C SER A 290 9.46 -0.46 16.51
N ILE A 291 8.24 -0.96 16.26
CA ILE A 291 7.19 -0.30 15.48
C ILE A 291 5.94 -0.17 16.34
N SER A 292 5.47 1.06 16.51
CA SER A 292 4.23 1.33 17.23
C SER A 292 3.00 1.21 16.35
N ILE A 293 1.95 0.54 16.85
CA ILE A 293 0.68 0.29 16.17
C ILE A 293 0.07 1.63 15.75
N THR A 294 0.04 2.62 16.64
CA THR A 294 -0.62 3.91 16.40
C THR A 294 0.21 4.93 15.62
N ARG A 295 1.54 4.73 15.48
CA ARG A 295 2.44 5.75 14.90
C ARG A 295 3.17 5.34 13.61
N ARG A 296 3.50 4.06 13.42
CA ARG A 296 4.35 3.57 12.31
C ARG A 296 3.79 2.33 11.59
N SER A 297 2.80 1.66 12.17
CA SER A 297 2.31 0.39 11.63
C SER A 297 1.30 0.53 10.48
N ALA A 298 0.66 1.69 10.28
CA ALA A 298 -0.44 1.81 9.31
C ALA A 298 -0.03 1.44 7.87
N GLY A 299 1.22 1.74 7.46
CA GLY A 299 1.75 1.35 6.16
C GLY A 299 2.67 0.13 6.16
N LEU A 300 2.98 -0.47 7.32
CA LEU A 300 3.78 -1.69 7.39
C LEU A 300 3.10 -2.88 6.68
N PRO A 301 1.77 -3.12 6.84
CA PRO A 301 1.06 -4.11 6.04
C PRO A 301 1.21 -3.89 4.54
N LEU A 302 1.22 -2.62 4.08
CA LEU A 302 1.42 -2.29 2.68
C LEU A 302 2.87 -2.52 2.21
N CYS A 303 3.87 -2.30 3.07
CA CYS A 303 5.26 -2.67 2.76
C CYS A 303 5.39 -4.16 2.50
N ILE A 304 4.84 -4.99 3.39
CA ILE A 304 4.89 -6.45 3.27
C ILE A 304 4.05 -6.91 2.08
N LEU A 305 2.83 -6.39 1.94
CA LEU A 305 1.95 -6.70 0.83
C LEU A 305 2.61 -6.37 -0.52
N ALA A 306 3.30 -5.23 -0.64
CA ALA A 306 3.96 -4.84 -1.88
C ALA A 306 5.00 -5.88 -2.32
N ILE A 307 5.71 -6.49 -1.38
CA ILE A 307 6.71 -7.52 -1.67
C ILE A 307 6.03 -8.84 -2.07
N VAL A 308 5.10 -9.35 -1.26
CA VAL A 308 4.50 -10.68 -1.49
C VAL A 308 3.53 -10.70 -2.69
N SER A 309 2.88 -9.57 -2.99
CA SER A 309 2.05 -9.41 -4.20
C SER A 309 2.87 -9.31 -5.49
N SER A 310 4.14 -8.86 -5.39
CA SER A 310 5.04 -8.71 -6.54
C SER A 310 5.71 -10.00 -7.01
N GLU A 311 5.54 -11.11 -6.27
CA GLU A 311 6.05 -12.40 -6.69
C GLU A 311 5.36 -12.89 -7.99
N PRO A 312 6.11 -13.49 -8.94
CA PRO A 312 5.52 -14.11 -10.12
C PRO A 312 4.44 -15.14 -9.78
N SER A 313 3.38 -15.24 -10.60
CA SER A 313 2.24 -16.14 -10.31
C SER A 313 2.61 -17.63 -10.20
N ASN A 314 3.74 -18.04 -10.78
CA ASN A 314 4.24 -19.41 -10.73
C ASN A 314 5.18 -19.69 -9.54
N CYS A 315 5.52 -18.69 -8.72
CA CYS A 315 6.47 -18.82 -7.63
C CYS A 315 6.08 -17.89 -6.47
N LYS A 316 5.45 -18.44 -5.42
CA LYS A 316 4.93 -17.70 -4.25
C LYS A 316 5.65 -18.09 -2.95
N VAL A 317 6.99 -18.10 -2.99
CA VAL A 317 7.83 -18.58 -1.88
C VAL A 317 7.81 -17.58 -0.72
N LEU A 318 7.92 -16.28 -1.01
CA LEU A 318 7.89 -15.22 -0.01
C LEU A 318 6.52 -15.12 0.64
N LEU A 319 5.44 -15.18 -0.15
CA LEU A 319 4.08 -15.24 0.39
C LEU A 319 3.93 -16.43 1.34
N SER A 320 4.33 -17.64 0.92
CA SER A 320 4.20 -18.81 1.78
C SER A 320 5.01 -18.70 3.07
N TRP A 321 6.23 -18.18 3.00
CA TRP A 321 7.06 -17.93 4.17
C TRP A 321 6.42 -16.89 5.10
N THR A 322 5.95 -15.77 4.55
CA THR A 322 5.29 -14.69 5.31
C THR A 322 4.01 -15.18 5.99
N MET A 323 3.13 -15.89 5.28
CA MET A 323 1.90 -16.42 5.86
C MET A 323 2.20 -17.33 7.05
N LYS A 324 3.13 -18.28 6.88
CA LYS A 324 3.55 -19.18 7.96
C LYS A 324 4.10 -18.39 9.15
N LYS A 325 5.00 -17.44 8.91
CA LYS A 325 5.65 -16.66 9.97
C LYS A 325 4.67 -15.78 10.74
N LEU A 326 3.74 -15.11 10.05
CA LEU A 326 2.72 -14.29 10.70
C LEU A 326 1.72 -15.14 11.50
N ILE A 327 1.36 -16.32 11.01
CA ILE A 327 0.50 -17.26 11.75
C ILE A 327 1.22 -17.77 13.01
N GLU A 328 2.51 -18.12 12.91
CA GLU A 328 3.35 -18.48 14.07
C GLU A 328 3.33 -17.37 15.13
N ILE A 329 3.63 -16.12 14.72
CA ILE A 329 3.63 -14.96 15.62
C ILE A 329 2.25 -14.75 16.26
N GLY A 330 1.17 -14.85 15.47
CA GLY A 330 -0.19 -14.68 15.98
C GLY A 330 -0.63 -15.75 16.98
N LEU A 331 -0.09 -16.97 16.89
CA LEU A 331 -0.39 -18.09 17.79
C LEU A 331 0.38 -18.02 19.12
N GLU A 332 1.46 -17.25 19.20
CA GLU A 332 2.21 -17.06 20.45
C GLU A 332 1.37 -16.32 21.48
N ALA A 333 1.43 -16.78 22.74
CA ALA A 333 0.75 -16.11 23.84
C ALA A 333 1.32 -14.69 24.04
N PRO A 334 0.48 -13.65 24.13
CA PRO A 334 0.95 -12.29 24.38
C PRO A 334 1.72 -12.20 25.70
N VAL A 335 2.96 -11.73 25.62
CA VAL A 335 3.78 -11.36 26.79
C VAL A 335 3.52 -9.88 27.08
N ASP A 336 3.37 -9.52 28.37
CA ASP A 336 3.11 -8.14 28.82
C ASP A 336 1.85 -7.51 28.20
N VAL A 337 0.68 -7.97 28.66
CA VAL A 337 -0.67 -7.57 28.20
C VAL A 337 -1.04 -6.12 28.57
N ASP A 338 -0.05 -5.28 28.87
CA ASP A 338 -0.26 -3.85 29.05
C ASP A 338 -0.76 -3.25 27.73
N GLN A 339 -1.88 -2.53 27.79
CA GLN A 339 -2.52 -1.89 26.64
C GLN A 339 -1.66 -0.77 26.03
N THR A 340 -0.60 -0.34 26.72
CA THR A 340 0.35 0.66 26.25
C THR A 340 1.49 0.08 25.40
N ILE A 341 1.63 -1.25 25.34
CA ILE A 341 2.67 -1.94 24.59
C ILE A 341 2.11 -2.45 23.27
N ASP A 342 2.84 -2.18 22.20
CA ASP A 342 2.53 -2.67 20.87
C ASP A 342 2.93 -4.15 20.75
N LEU A 343 1.94 -5.04 20.65
CA LEU A 343 2.16 -6.49 20.62
C LEU A 343 2.50 -7.00 19.20
N PRO A 344 3.49 -7.89 19.03
CA PRO A 344 3.80 -8.53 17.74
C PRO A 344 2.57 -9.23 17.10
N GLN A 345 1.72 -9.83 17.92
CA GLN A 345 0.47 -10.46 17.52
C GLN A 345 -0.46 -9.46 16.82
N VAL A 346 -0.61 -8.26 17.36
CA VAL A 346 -1.50 -7.25 16.76
C VAL A 346 -1.03 -6.86 15.36
N HIS A 347 0.27 -6.67 15.18
CA HIS A 347 0.86 -6.44 13.85
C HIS A 347 0.60 -7.63 12.92
N ALA A 348 0.84 -8.86 13.40
CA ALA A 348 0.65 -10.06 12.60
C ALA A 348 -0.79 -10.20 12.08
N PHE A 349 -1.79 -9.97 12.93
CA PHE A 349 -3.21 -10.01 12.54
C PHE A 349 -3.54 -8.93 11.51
N ASN A 350 -3.04 -7.70 11.67
CA ASN A 350 -3.30 -6.61 10.72
C ASN A 350 -2.63 -6.84 9.35
N ILE A 351 -1.44 -7.43 9.34
CA ILE A 351 -0.74 -7.79 8.09
C ILE A 351 -1.46 -8.95 7.40
N LEU A 352 -1.84 -10.00 8.14
CA LEU A 352 -2.65 -11.11 7.60
C LEU A 352 -3.96 -10.60 7.02
N ARG A 353 -4.67 -9.72 7.74
CA ARG A 353 -5.89 -9.08 7.25
C ARG A 353 -5.64 -8.38 5.91
N THR A 354 -4.59 -7.56 5.82
CA THR A 354 -4.24 -6.83 4.59
C THR A 354 -3.95 -7.79 3.43
N ILE A 355 -3.23 -8.87 3.66
CA ILE A 355 -2.95 -9.91 2.65
C ILE A 355 -4.24 -10.63 2.23
N PHE A 356 -5.10 -11.01 3.18
CA PHE A 356 -6.39 -11.65 2.90
C PHE A 356 -7.42 -10.70 2.25
N MET A 357 -7.23 -9.38 2.30
CA MET A 357 -8.07 -8.42 1.59
C MET A 357 -7.61 -8.19 0.15
N ASP A 358 -6.33 -8.42 -0.15
CA ASP A 358 -5.77 -8.13 -1.46
C ASP A 358 -6.42 -8.95 -2.58
N ALA A 359 -6.90 -8.26 -3.61
CA ALA A 359 -7.63 -8.87 -4.72
C ALA A 359 -6.71 -9.66 -5.66
N THR A 360 -5.44 -9.27 -5.79
CA THR A 360 -4.48 -9.90 -6.70
C THR A 360 -4.01 -11.25 -6.16
N LEU A 361 -3.91 -11.39 -4.83
CA LEU A 361 -3.53 -12.62 -4.13
C LEU A 361 -4.71 -13.58 -3.88
N GLY A 362 -5.88 -13.30 -4.47
CA GLY A 362 -7.14 -14.04 -4.30
C GLY A 362 -7.02 -15.55 -4.21
N LYS A 363 -6.37 -16.16 -5.20
CA LYS A 363 -6.19 -17.62 -5.32
C LYS A 363 -5.02 -18.12 -4.46
N ASP A 364 -3.98 -17.31 -4.34
CA ASP A 364 -2.73 -17.67 -3.67
C ASP A 364 -2.93 -17.81 -2.15
N VAL A 365 -3.84 -17.03 -1.56
CA VAL A 365 -4.08 -17.07 -0.11
C VAL A 365 -5.06 -18.18 0.34
N LEU A 366 -5.69 -18.89 -0.60
CA LEU A 366 -6.76 -19.85 -0.27
C LEU A 366 -6.30 -21.01 0.59
N SER A 367 -5.06 -21.48 0.41
CA SER A 367 -4.48 -22.55 1.23
C SER A 367 -4.30 -22.16 2.70
N TYR A 368 -4.29 -20.87 3.01
CA TYR A 368 -4.06 -20.35 4.37
C TYR A 368 -5.35 -19.91 5.07
N VAL A 369 -6.51 -19.95 4.39
CA VAL A 369 -7.79 -19.52 4.98
C VAL A 369 -8.17 -20.36 6.20
N SER A 370 -7.91 -21.67 6.16
CA SER A 370 -8.13 -22.55 7.31
C SER A 370 -7.33 -22.10 8.53
N ASP A 371 -6.01 -21.90 8.36
CA ASP A 371 -5.14 -21.45 9.44
C ASP A 371 -5.52 -20.05 9.94
N GLY A 372 -5.94 -19.17 9.02
CA GLY A 372 -6.46 -17.85 9.35
C GLY A 372 -7.70 -17.91 10.25
N PHE A 373 -8.66 -18.80 9.95
CA PHE A 373 -9.85 -18.99 10.80
C PHE A 373 -9.48 -19.56 12.16
N VAL A 374 -8.59 -20.55 12.22
CA VAL A 374 -8.08 -21.12 13.48
C VAL A 374 -7.45 -20.03 14.34
N LEU A 375 -6.56 -19.23 13.75
CA LEU A 375 -5.89 -18.12 14.43
C LEU A 375 -6.89 -17.08 14.95
N ALA A 376 -7.82 -16.65 14.08
CA ALA A 376 -8.82 -15.66 14.45
C ALA A 376 -9.71 -16.16 15.59
N ILE A 377 -10.26 -17.38 15.51
CA ILE A 377 -11.16 -17.94 16.52
C ILE A 377 -10.44 -18.09 17.87
N LYS A 378 -9.22 -18.62 17.90
CA LYS A 378 -8.42 -18.71 19.13
C LYS A 378 -8.16 -17.33 19.74
N GLY A 379 -7.93 -16.33 18.89
CA GLY A 379 -7.67 -14.96 19.31
C GLY A 379 -8.85 -14.26 20.01
N PHE A 380 -10.11 -14.71 19.82
CA PHE A 380 -11.26 -14.20 20.59
C PHE A 380 -11.11 -14.44 22.09
N SER A 381 -10.46 -15.54 22.48
CA SER A 381 -10.21 -15.90 23.88
C SER A 381 -8.89 -15.35 24.43
N SER A 382 -8.20 -14.48 23.69
CA SER A 382 -6.94 -13.87 24.15
C SER A 382 -7.16 -13.03 25.41
N SER A 383 -6.20 -13.03 26.32
CA SER A 383 -6.18 -12.11 27.48
C SER A 383 -6.00 -10.65 27.05
N SER A 384 -5.37 -10.39 25.90
CA SER A 384 -5.15 -9.05 25.35
C SER A 384 -6.37 -8.53 24.59
N TRP A 385 -6.89 -7.37 25.03
CA TRP A 385 -7.98 -6.69 24.33
C TRP A 385 -7.63 -6.34 22.88
N ALA A 386 -6.40 -5.90 22.63
CA ALA A 386 -5.96 -5.52 21.28
C ALA A 386 -5.91 -6.74 20.33
N VAL A 387 -5.48 -7.90 20.84
CA VAL A 387 -5.50 -9.16 20.07
C VAL A 387 -6.92 -9.61 19.80
N ARG A 388 -7.83 -9.54 20.80
CA ARG A 388 -9.25 -9.84 20.59
C ARG A 388 -9.85 -8.95 19.50
N ASN A 389 -9.58 -7.64 19.53
CA ASN A 389 -10.07 -6.70 18.52
C ASN A 389 -9.57 -7.06 17.11
N CYS A 390 -8.27 -7.32 16.96
CA CYS A 390 -7.70 -7.69 15.66
C CYS A 390 -8.20 -9.06 15.17
N SER A 391 -8.55 -9.97 16.09
CA SER A 391 -9.16 -11.26 15.78
C SER A 391 -10.54 -11.11 15.17
N VAL A 392 -11.37 -10.20 15.68
CA VAL A 392 -12.68 -9.86 15.09
C VAL A 392 -12.49 -9.35 13.66
N MET A 393 -11.57 -8.41 13.46
CA MET A 393 -11.31 -7.82 12.15
C MET A 393 -10.79 -8.85 11.13
N LEU A 394 -9.88 -9.73 11.54
CA LEU A 394 -9.37 -10.82 10.70
C LEU A 394 -10.48 -11.83 10.38
N PHE A 395 -11.31 -12.18 11.36
CA PHE A 395 -12.44 -13.09 11.17
C PHE A 395 -13.44 -12.55 10.14
N SER A 396 -13.84 -11.28 10.25
CA SER A 396 -14.73 -10.62 9.28
C SER A 396 -14.13 -10.62 7.86
N THR A 397 -12.82 -10.39 7.75
CA THR A 397 -12.10 -10.44 6.47
C THR A 397 -12.11 -11.85 5.86
N LEU A 398 -11.90 -12.87 6.68
CA LEU A 398 -11.93 -14.28 6.24
C LEU A 398 -13.34 -14.71 5.81
N LEU A 399 -14.39 -14.24 6.50
CA LEU A 399 -15.77 -14.43 6.06
C LEU A 399 -15.99 -13.81 4.68
N GLN A 400 -15.63 -12.54 4.48
CA GLN A 400 -15.79 -11.90 3.17
C GLN A 400 -14.97 -12.60 2.08
N ARG A 401 -13.75 -13.05 2.38
CA ARG A 401 -12.90 -13.79 1.45
C ARG A 401 -13.47 -15.16 1.08
N THR A 402 -14.15 -15.82 2.02
CA THR A 402 -14.68 -17.16 1.84
C THR A 402 -16.04 -17.16 1.14
N PHE A 403 -16.94 -16.28 1.55
CA PHE A 403 -18.31 -16.19 1.06
C PHE A 403 -18.48 -15.20 -0.11
N GLY A 404 -17.48 -14.34 -0.36
CA GLY A 404 -17.52 -13.30 -1.39
C GLY A 404 -18.24 -12.02 -0.93
N THR A 405 -18.35 -11.06 -1.85
CA THR A 405 -19.11 -9.83 -1.62
C THR A 405 -20.60 -10.12 -1.54
N LYS A 406 -21.28 -9.40 -0.65
CA LYS A 406 -22.72 -9.53 -0.46
C LYS A 406 -23.44 -9.13 -1.75
N LYS A 407 -24.25 -10.03 -2.31
CA LYS A 407 -25.10 -9.73 -3.47
C LYS A 407 -26.43 -9.07 -3.07
N THR A 408 -26.78 -9.15 -1.78
CA THR A 408 -27.98 -8.55 -1.18
C THR A 408 -27.63 -7.93 0.17
N LYS A 409 -28.39 -6.92 0.62
CA LYS A 409 -28.18 -6.30 1.94
C LYS A 409 -28.33 -7.30 3.10
N ASP A 410 -29.21 -8.30 2.94
CA ASP A 410 -29.38 -9.39 3.90
C ASP A 410 -28.26 -10.43 3.74
N GLU A 411 -27.43 -10.57 4.77
CA GLU A 411 -26.34 -11.57 4.85
C GLU A 411 -26.85 -13.02 4.92
N HIS A 412 -28.07 -13.21 5.41
CA HIS A 412 -28.65 -14.54 5.60
C HIS A 412 -29.43 -15.02 4.36
N HIS A 413 -29.54 -14.18 3.34
CA HIS A 413 -30.11 -14.58 2.06
C HIS A 413 -29.31 -15.74 1.45
N SER A 414 -30.01 -16.73 0.89
CA SER A 414 -29.40 -17.97 0.37
C SER A 414 -28.25 -17.72 -0.62
N ILE A 415 -28.33 -16.64 -1.40
CA ILE A 415 -27.33 -16.24 -2.39
C ILE A 415 -25.97 -15.80 -1.80
N ASN A 416 -25.93 -15.47 -0.50
CA ASN A 416 -24.73 -15.03 0.24
C ASN A 416 -24.21 -16.10 1.22
N LYS A 417 -24.78 -17.30 1.15
CA LYS A 417 -24.47 -18.44 2.00
C LYS A 417 -23.83 -19.56 1.18
N LEU A 418 -23.15 -20.47 1.85
CA LEU A 418 -22.62 -21.71 1.28
C LEU A 418 -23.26 -22.92 1.97
N THR A 419 -23.22 -24.09 1.34
CA THR A 419 -23.52 -25.32 2.09
C THR A 419 -22.35 -25.67 3.00
N GLY A 420 -22.63 -26.29 4.16
CA GLY A 420 -21.56 -26.81 5.03
C GLY A 420 -20.65 -27.81 4.28
N ARG A 421 -21.24 -28.62 3.39
CA ARG A 421 -20.49 -29.53 2.49
C ARG A 421 -19.49 -28.79 1.60
N GLU A 422 -19.90 -27.70 0.96
CA GLU A 422 -19.02 -26.91 0.09
C GLU A 422 -17.88 -26.27 0.89
N PHE A 423 -18.23 -25.67 2.04
CA PHE A 423 -17.24 -25.06 2.93
C PHE A 423 -16.21 -26.07 3.43
N PHE A 424 -16.65 -27.19 4.01
CA PHE A 424 -15.74 -28.20 4.56
C PHE A 424 -15.04 -29.04 3.48
N SER A 425 -15.60 -29.14 2.27
CA SER A 425 -14.86 -29.72 1.14
C SER A 425 -13.68 -28.83 0.73
N ARG A 426 -13.80 -27.51 0.89
CA ARG A 426 -12.74 -26.54 0.59
C ARG A 426 -11.76 -26.38 1.76
N PHE A 427 -12.24 -26.47 3.00
CA PHE A 427 -11.46 -26.27 4.23
C PHE A 427 -11.69 -27.43 5.22
N PRO A 428 -11.24 -28.65 4.90
CA PRO A 428 -11.59 -29.85 5.68
C PRO A 428 -11.08 -29.83 7.12
N GLN A 429 -9.95 -29.17 7.38
CA GLN A 429 -9.35 -29.08 8.72
C GLN A 429 -10.20 -28.26 9.71
N LEU A 430 -11.07 -27.37 9.22
CA LEU A 430 -11.93 -26.56 10.08
C LEU A 430 -13.07 -27.38 10.70
N HIS A 431 -13.45 -28.52 10.11
CA HIS A 431 -14.55 -29.34 10.65
C HIS A 431 -14.25 -29.88 12.05
N PRO A 432 -13.17 -30.67 12.28
CA PRO A 432 -12.85 -31.16 13.62
C PRO A 432 -12.52 -30.03 14.60
N PHE A 433 -11.80 -29.00 14.15
CA PHE A 433 -11.45 -27.84 14.98
C PHE A 433 -12.68 -27.10 15.51
N LEU A 434 -13.63 -26.76 14.63
CA LEU A 434 -14.84 -26.04 15.04
C LEU A 434 -15.72 -26.88 15.97
N LEU A 435 -15.76 -28.22 15.79
CA LEU A 435 -16.49 -29.10 16.69
C LEU A 435 -15.89 -29.13 18.09
N GLU A 436 -14.56 -29.22 18.17
CA GLU A 436 -13.84 -29.21 19.44
C GLU A 436 -14.06 -27.90 20.20
N GLU A 437 -13.79 -26.76 19.55
CA GLU A 437 -13.96 -25.43 20.16
C GLU A 437 -15.43 -25.14 20.55
N LEU A 438 -16.39 -25.56 19.72
CA LEU A 438 -17.80 -25.43 20.06
C LEU A 438 -18.17 -26.33 21.25
N GLY A 439 -17.65 -27.55 21.30
CA GLY A 439 -17.85 -28.47 22.43
C GLY A 439 -17.38 -27.87 23.75
N VAL A 440 -16.17 -27.31 23.77
CA VAL A 440 -15.61 -26.60 24.94
C VAL A 440 -16.48 -25.41 25.34
N ALA A 441 -16.89 -24.59 24.37
CA ALA A 441 -17.72 -23.42 24.63
C ALA A 441 -19.11 -23.78 25.17
N VAL A 442 -19.72 -24.85 24.66
CA VAL A 442 -21.03 -25.35 25.10
C VAL A 442 -20.95 -25.98 26.48
N ASP A 443 -19.90 -26.74 26.79
CA ASP A 443 -19.72 -27.33 28.11
C ASP A 443 -19.59 -26.25 29.19
N GLN A 444 -18.79 -25.21 28.95
CA GLN A 444 -18.68 -24.06 29.85
C GLN A 444 -20.01 -23.30 30.03
N LEU A 445 -20.81 -23.23 28.96
CA LEU A 445 -22.11 -22.55 28.99
C LEU A 445 -23.17 -23.31 29.81
N ILE A 446 -23.12 -24.65 29.80
CA ILE A 446 -24.10 -25.52 30.48
C ILE A 446 -23.65 -25.88 31.89
N ASN A 447 -22.35 -26.08 32.10
CA ASN A 447 -21.75 -26.49 33.36
C ASN A 447 -20.77 -25.40 33.88
N PRO A 448 -21.25 -24.21 34.27
CA PRO A 448 -20.38 -23.14 34.73
C PRO A 448 -19.68 -23.55 36.04
N ILE A 449 -18.35 -23.40 36.08
CA ILE A 449 -17.51 -23.76 37.25
C ILE A 449 -17.64 -22.71 38.38
N ALA A 450 -18.12 -21.50 38.08
CA ALA A 450 -18.31 -20.41 39.03
C ALA A 450 -19.74 -19.81 38.93
N ASP A 451 -20.17 -19.08 39.96
CA ASP A 451 -21.45 -18.35 39.98
C ASP A 451 -21.54 -17.22 38.91
N ASN A 452 -20.44 -16.93 38.21
CA ASN A 452 -20.42 -16.04 37.06
C ASN A 452 -20.66 -16.81 35.76
N LEU A 453 -21.82 -16.58 35.15
CA LEU A 453 -22.17 -17.02 33.80
C LEU A 453 -21.36 -16.24 32.75
N GLU A 454 -20.09 -16.62 32.54
CA GLU A 454 -19.29 -16.06 31.45
C GLU A 454 -19.43 -16.91 30.17
N VAL A 455 -19.78 -16.26 29.06
CA VAL A 455 -19.85 -16.91 27.75
C VAL A 455 -18.44 -17.05 27.20
N HIS A 456 -18.07 -18.27 26.80
CA HIS A 456 -16.78 -18.51 26.14
C HIS A 456 -16.65 -17.62 24.88
N PRO A 457 -15.61 -16.76 24.76
CA PRO A 457 -15.48 -15.82 23.66
C PRO A 457 -15.47 -16.47 22.26
N GLY A 458 -15.00 -17.72 22.16
CA GLY A 458 -15.02 -18.50 20.91
C GLY A 458 -16.41 -18.93 20.44
N LEU A 459 -17.45 -18.84 21.28
CA LEU A 459 -18.82 -19.23 20.90
C LEU A 459 -19.38 -18.34 19.79
N TYR A 460 -19.22 -17.02 19.92
CA TYR A 460 -19.73 -16.04 18.96
C TYR A 460 -19.21 -16.23 17.52
N PRO A 461 -17.89 -16.30 17.26
CA PRO A 461 -17.38 -16.45 15.89
C PRO A 461 -17.79 -17.79 15.28
N ILE A 462 -17.84 -18.87 16.05
CA ILE A 462 -18.26 -20.18 15.53
C ILE A 462 -19.74 -20.16 15.13
N LEU A 463 -20.63 -19.67 15.99
CA LEU A 463 -22.05 -19.55 15.66
C LEU A 463 -22.29 -18.59 14.50
N THR A 464 -21.52 -17.50 14.40
CA THR A 464 -21.57 -16.57 13.27
C THR A 464 -21.16 -17.23 11.97
N LEU A 465 -20.11 -18.06 11.97
CA LEU A 465 -19.72 -18.82 10.78
C LEU A 465 -20.81 -19.83 10.38
N LEU A 466 -21.33 -20.58 11.35
CA LEU A 466 -22.39 -21.58 11.12
C LEU A 466 -23.69 -20.94 10.61
N SER A 467 -24.04 -19.73 11.07
CA SER A 467 -25.24 -19.02 10.62
C SER A 467 -25.19 -18.62 9.13
N ARG A 468 -23.97 -18.55 8.55
CA ARG A 468 -23.72 -18.31 7.13
C ARG A 468 -23.82 -19.57 6.27
N PHE A 469 -24.14 -20.72 6.86
CA PHE A 469 -24.45 -21.94 6.12
C PHE A 469 -25.94 -22.07 5.81
N HIS A 470 -26.24 -22.81 4.74
CA HIS A 470 -27.59 -23.31 4.45
C HIS A 470 -27.58 -24.83 4.26
N PRO A 471 -28.71 -25.52 4.47
CA PRO A 471 -28.79 -26.97 4.28
C PRO A 471 -28.41 -27.39 2.87
N SER A 472 -27.70 -28.51 2.74
CA SER A 472 -27.45 -29.15 1.45
C SER A 472 -28.60 -30.10 1.11
N LEU A 473 -29.13 -30.02 -0.12
CA LEU A 473 -30.16 -30.95 -0.61
C LEU A 473 -29.61 -32.37 -0.88
N VAL A 474 -28.28 -32.56 -0.83
CA VAL A 474 -27.58 -33.79 -1.26
C VAL A 474 -26.72 -34.38 -0.13
N GLU A 475 -27.09 -34.16 1.13
CA GLU A 475 -26.37 -34.75 2.26
C GLU A 475 -26.60 -36.27 2.34
N GLY A 476 -25.67 -37.04 1.76
CA GLY A 476 -25.55 -38.46 2.06
C GLY A 476 -25.08 -38.61 3.52
N LYS A 477 -25.82 -39.37 4.33
CA LYS A 477 -25.54 -39.66 5.75
C LYS A 477 -24.14 -40.26 6.04
N ASN A 478 -23.33 -40.54 5.01
CA ASN A 478 -22.03 -41.20 5.09
C ASN A 478 -20.82 -40.27 4.90
N SER A 479 -21.00 -38.95 4.76
CA SER A 479 -19.86 -38.01 4.70
C SER A 479 -19.25 -37.80 6.08
N VAL A 480 -17.93 -37.95 6.24
CA VAL A 480 -17.21 -37.71 7.50
C VAL A 480 -17.29 -36.23 7.93
N LEU A 481 -17.43 -35.31 6.96
CA LEU A 481 -17.51 -33.86 7.17
C LEU A 481 -18.95 -33.34 7.13
N ASN A 482 -19.90 -34.08 7.73
CA ASN A 482 -21.31 -33.68 7.73
C ASN A 482 -21.65 -32.71 8.89
N MET A 483 -22.80 -32.03 8.78
CA MET A 483 -23.24 -31.04 9.76
C MET A 483 -23.88 -31.63 11.03
N SER A 484 -24.22 -32.92 11.05
CA SER A 484 -24.98 -33.54 12.15
C SER A 484 -24.35 -33.36 13.53
N PRO A 485 -23.02 -33.50 13.73
CA PRO A 485 -22.39 -33.29 15.03
C PRO A 485 -22.52 -31.84 15.56
N PHE A 486 -22.63 -30.85 14.66
CA PHE A 486 -22.85 -29.46 15.07
C PHE A 486 -24.28 -29.22 15.58
N VAL A 487 -25.27 -29.95 15.07
CA VAL A 487 -26.70 -29.73 15.41
C VAL A 487 -26.93 -29.92 16.91
N SER A 488 -26.41 -31.00 17.50
CA SER A 488 -26.57 -31.25 18.94
C SER A 488 -25.95 -30.14 19.79
N LEU A 489 -24.75 -29.69 19.42
CA LEU A 489 -24.04 -28.63 20.14
C LEU A 489 -24.75 -27.27 20.02
N VAL A 490 -25.23 -26.92 18.83
CA VAL A 490 -25.96 -25.65 18.62
C VAL A 490 -27.31 -25.64 19.34
N LEU A 491 -28.03 -26.76 19.35
CA LEU A 491 -29.28 -26.88 20.11
C LEU A 491 -29.03 -26.71 21.62
N SER A 492 -27.94 -27.28 22.14
CA SER A 492 -27.52 -27.10 23.52
C SER A 492 -27.32 -25.63 23.91
N CYS A 493 -26.82 -24.78 23.00
CA CYS A 493 -26.71 -23.33 23.24
C CYS A 493 -28.05 -22.65 23.55
N SER A 494 -29.17 -23.14 22.99
CA SER A 494 -30.51 -22.57 23.23
C SER A 494 -31.03 -22.82 24.66
N SER A 495 -30.39 -23.74 25.39
CA SER A 495 -30.70 -24.03 26.79
C SER A 495 -29.96 -23.11 27.75
N SER A 496 -29.20 -22.13 27.23
CA SER A 496 -28.44 -21.16 28.02
C SER A 496 -29.34 -20.41 29.01
N PRO A 497 -28.92 -20.29 30.28
CA PRO A 497 -29.64 -19.50 31.28
C PRO A 497 -29.53 -17.99 31.05
N ILE A 498 -28.63 -17.53 30.16
CA ILE A 498 -28.34 -16.10 29.93
C ILE A 498 -29.49 -15.39 29.20
N TYR A 499 -30.31 -16.12 28.44
CA TYR A 499 -31.45 -15.60 27.70
C TYR A 499 -32.82 -15.92 28.35
N ARG A 500 -32.84 -16.37 29.62
CA ARG A 500 -34.09 -16.59 30.36
C ARG A 500 -34.53 -15.38 31.17
#